data_AF-A0A521MCS5-F1
#
_entry.id   AF-A0A521MCS5-F1
#
_cell.length_a   1.000
_cell.length_b   1.000
_cell.length_c   1.000
_cell.angle_alpha   90.00
_cell.angle_beta   90.00
_cell.angle_gamma   90.00
#
_symmetry.space_group_name_H-M   'P 1'
#
loop_
_entity.id
_entity.type
_entity.pdbx_description
1 polymer ?
#
loop_
_entity_poly.entity_id
_entity_poly.type
_entity_poly.pdbx_seq_one_letter_code
_entity_poly.pdbx_strand_id
1 'polypeptide(L)'
;MYGSRGSVMKALACLVAFTMVSPVAAQVPRSTVDMPASAGVPEFRDPKTGQIWTPNNVGLVPGPNTPADRAFDPLGQAARVDGVVVQRPKVTPLGAVPITAGPTVPVVNIENATLRAVPEQRWQVVLYLNNNSGRTVVPLLHCSFTNAGKPVEQTRVLLPAVGGGVRVGLTVYGPKTSLFVDRATCKVESP
;
A
#
# COMPACT_ATOMS: atom_id res chain seq x y z
N MET A 1 67.02 -8.39 32.62
CA MET A 1 66.33 -8.53 31.33
C MET A 1 65.76 -9.94 31.24
N TYR A 2 64.44 -10.06 31.08
CA TYR A 2 63.61 -11.24 30.71
C TYR A 2 63.91 -12.58 31.43
N GLY A 3 63.03 -13.23 32.18
CA GLY A 3 61.58 -13.36 32.08
C GLY A 3 61.26 -14.86 32.19
N SER A 4 61.04 -15.35 33.42
CA SER A 4 60.75 -16.77 33.70
C SER A 4 59.29 -17.09 33.39
N ARG A 5 59.05 -18.06 32.50
CA ARG A 5 57.73 -18.64 32.19
C ARG A 5 57.68 -20.08 32.72
N GLY A 6 56.83 -20.31 33.72
CA GLY A 6 56.39 -21.63 34.18
C GLY A 6 55.14 -21.39 35.04
N SER A 7 53.95 -21.50 34.45
CA SER A 7 53.14 -22.71 34.31
C SER A 7 52.34 -23.07 35.58
N VAL A 8 51.03 -23.15 35.37
CA VAL A 8 49.97 -23.77 36.17
C VAL A 8 49.55 -23.04 37.45
N MET A 9 48.38 -22.38 37.38
CA MET A 9 47.48 -22.29 38.53
C MET A 9 46.03 -22.52 38.12
N LYS A 10 45.41 -23.46 38.82
CA LYS A 10 44.05 -23.96 38.73
C LYS A 10 43.03 -22.90 39.15
N ALA A 11 41.87 -22.87 38.49
CA ALA A 11 40.57 -22.39 38.98
C ALA A 11 39.63 -22.22 37.77
N LEU A 12 38.32 -22.36 37.81
CA LEU A 12 37.34 -22.97 38.71
C LEU A 12 36.03 -22.88 37.89
N ALA A 13 35.17 -23.89 38.02
CA ALA A 13 33.72 -23.91 37.76
C ALA A 13 33.03 -22.73 37.04
N CYS A 14 32.25 -23.06 35.99
CA CYS A 14 30.85 -22.62 35.89
C CYS A 14 30.10 -23.43 34.82
N LEU A 15 29.24 -24.35 35.29
CA LEU A 15 28.20 -24.99 34.50
C LEU A 15 27.07 -23.97 34.29
N VAL A 16 26.92 -23.45 33.08
CA VAL A 16 25.75 -22.63 32.71
C VAL A 16 24.74 -23.56 32.05
N ALA A 17 23.66 -23.86 32.78
CA ALA A 17 22.48 -24.50 32.23
C ALA A 17 21.78 -23.52 31.28
N PHE A 18 21.81 -23.80 29.98
CA PHE A 18 20.99 -23.10 29.00
C PHE A 18 19.58 -23.70 29.03
N THR A 19 18.66 -23.02 29.72
CA THR A 19 17.22 -23.28 29.59
C THR A 19 16.76 -22.79 28.21
N MET A 20 16.25 -23.70 27.38
CA MET A 20 15.63 -23.35 26.10
C MET A 20 14.32 -22.60 26.35
N VAL A 21 14.24 -21.34 25.95
CA VAL A 21 12.99 -20.57 25.92
C VAL A 21 12.43 -20.68 24.51
N SER A 22 11.27 -21.34 24.37
CA SER A 22 10.55 -21.46 23.10
C SER A 22 10.17 -20.07 22.53
N PRO A 23 10.15 -19.87 21.21
CA PRO A 23 9.63 -18.65 20.62
C PRO A 23 8.12 -18.59 20.81
N VAL A 24 7.65 -17.68 21.68
CA VAL A 24 6.24 -17.27 21.72
C VAL A 24 5.92 -16.60 20.40
N ALA A 25 5.05 -17.23 19.60
CA ALA A 25 4.46 -16.62 18.42
C ALA A 25 3.70 -15.36 18.87
N ALA A 26 4.21 -14.18 18.51
CA ALA A 26 3.52 -12.92 18.72
C ALA A 26 2.25 -12.91 17.87
N GLN A 27 1.11 -13.25 18.49
CA GLN A 27 -0.22 -13.00 17.92
C GLN A 27 -0.42 -11.49 17.86
N VAL A 28 -0.32 -10.93 16.65
CA VAL A 28 -0.76 -9.57 16.35
C VAL A 28 -2.21 -9.45 16.84
N PRO A 29 -2.56 -8.48 17.72
CA PRO A 29 -3.93 -8.30 18.15
C PRO A 29 -4.75 -7.88 16.92
N ARG A 30 -5.49 -8.82 16.34
CA ARG A 30 -6.66 -8.43 15.54
C ARG A 30 -7.66 -7.91 16.55
N SER A 31 -8.00 -6.63 16.47
CA SER A 31 -9.22 -6.12 17.13
C SER A 31 -10.42 -6.80 16.48
N THR A 32 -10.81 -7.93 17.04
CA THR A 32 -12.17 -8.45 16.91
C THR A 32 -12.98 -7.74 17.99
N VAL A 33 -13.91 -6.88 17.57
CA VAL A 33 -14.93 -6.39 18.47
C VAL A 33 -15.86 -7.58 18.70
N ASP A 34 -15.70 -8.27 19.83
CA ASP A 34 -16.70 -9.22 20.31
C ASP A 34 -17.93 -8.41 20.72
N MET A 35 -18.89 -8.30 19.79
CA MET A 35 -20.23 -7.81 20.10
C MET A 35 -20.91 -8.89 20.95
N PRO A 36 -21.25 -8.65 22.22
CA PRO A 36 -22.11 -9.57 22.95
C PRO A 36 -23.42 -9.68 22.16
N ALA A 37 -23.75 -10.89 21.72
CA ALA A 37 -24.99 -11.17 21.01
C ALA A 37 -26.17 -10.92 21.96
N SER A 38 -26.69 -9.70 21.97
CA SER A 38 -28.02 -9.42 22.49
C SER A 38 -29.01 -10.15 21.59
N ALA A 39 -29.87 -10.97 22.19
CA ALA A 39 -30.93 -11.66 21.49
C ALA A 39 -31.84 -10.64 20.79
N GLY A 40 -31.88 -10.70 19.46
CA GLY A 40 -32.63 -9.78 18.61
C GLY A 40 -31.72 -9.20 17.52
N VAL A 41 -32.10 -9.38 16.26
CA VAL A 41 -31.43 -8.76 15.12
C VAL A 41 -31.30 -7.24 15.40
N PRO A 42 -30.13 -6.60 15.21
CA PRO A 42 -29.98 -5.18 15.46
C PRO A 42 -30.98 -4.37 14.61
N GLU A 43 -31.94 -3.73 15.27
CA GLU A 43 -32.98 -2.93 14.64
C GLU A 43 -32.71 -1.44 14.88
N PHE A 44 -32.56 -0.68 13.79
CA PHE A 44 -32.45 0.77 13.85
C PHE A 44 -33.76 1.40 13.38
N ARG A 45 -34.47 2.09 14.25
CA ARG A 45 -35.72 2.77 13.90
C ARG A 45 -35.43 4.22 13.51
N ASP A 46 -35.78 4.60 12.28
CA ASP A 46 -35.70 5.98 11.82
C ASP A 46 -36.74 6.84 12.57
N PRO A 47 -36.32 7.86 13.34
CA PRO A 47 -37.21 8.70 14.11
C PRO A 47 -38.10 9.61 13.25
N LYS A 48 -37.77 9.83 11.96
CA LYS A 48 -38.55 10.70 11.07
C LYS A 48 -39.64 9.94 10.31
N THR A 49 -39.36 8.70 9.91
CA THR A 49 -40.27 7.89 9.09
C THR A 49 -40.93 6.75 9.87
N GLY A 50 -40.41 6.43 11.06
CA GLY A 50 -40.85 5.29 11.86
C GLY A 50 -40.41 3.93 11.32
N GLN A 51 -39.66 3.91 10.22
CA GLN A 51 -39.19 2.71 9.53
C GLN A 51 -38.16 1.97 10.37
N ILE A 52 -38.30 0.64 10.46
CA ILE A 52 -37.36 -0.23 11.17
C ILE A 52 -36.39 -0.84 10.15
N TRP A 53 -35.12 -0.50 10.30
CA TRP A 53 -34.01 -1.02 9.52
C TRP A 53 -33.39 -2.21 10.23
N THR A 54 -33.38 -3.35 9.56
CA THR A 54 -32.70 -4.59 9.93
C THR A 54 -31.55 -4.84 8.95
N PRO A 55 -30.55 -5.67 9.28
CA PRO A 55 -29.54 -6.11 8.33
C PRO A 55 -30.11 -6.72 7.04
N ASN A 56 -31.34 -7.25 7.11
CA ASN A 56 -32.02 -7.89 5.99
C ASN A 56 -32.78 -6.92 5.08
N ASN A 57 -33.01 -5.66 5.48
CA ASN A 57 -33.77 -4.69 4.68
C ASN A 57 -33.04 -3.35 4.45
N VAL A 58 -31.95 -3.10 5.19
CA VAL A 58 -31.09 -1.95 4.97
C VAL A 58 -30.46 -2.01 3.57
N GLY A 59 -30.64 -0.95 2.78
CA GLY A 59 -30.15 -0.89 1.39
C GLY A 59 -31.00 -1.60 0.34
N LEU A 60 -32.09 -2.28 0.71
CA LEU A 60 -33.02 -2.93 -0.24
C LEU A 60 -34.15 -2.04 -0.74
N VAL A 61 -34.43 -0.94 -0.05
CA VAL A 61 -35.45 0.02 -0.47
C VAL A 61 -34.83 0.95 -1.53
N PRO A 62 -35.33 0.97 -2.77
CA PRO A 62 -34.83 1.89 -3.78
C PRO A 62 -35.24 3.31 -3.38
N GLY A 63 -34.28 4.08 -2.85
CA GLY A 63 -34.41 5.52 -2.71
C GLY A 63 -34.16 6.22 -4.06
N PRO A 64 -34.53 7.51 -4.20
CA PRO A 64 -34.00 8.31 -5.29
C PRO A 64 -32.48 8.21 -5.27
N ASN A 65 -31.86 7.90 -6.42
CA ASN A 65 -30.41 7.76 -6.57
C ASN A 65 -29.72 9.10 -6.26
N THR A 66 -29.50 9.40 -4.98
CA THR A 66 -28.83 10.63 -4.60
C THR A 66 -27.35 10.52 -4.97
N PRO A 67 -26.64 11.65 -5.20
CA PRO A 67 -25.19 11.61 -5.35
C PRO A 67 -24.47 10.92 -4.18
N ALA A 68 -25.05 10.94 -2.98
CA ALA A 68 -24.52 10.25 -1.80
C ALA A 68 -24.72 8.73 -1.87
N ASP A 69 -25.83 8.24 -2.42
CA ASP A 69 -26.07 6.80 -2.60
C ASP A 69 -25.20 6.21 -3.72
N ARG A 70 -24.94 7.00 -4.77
CA ARG A 70 -23.94 6.66 -5.81
C ARG A 70 -22.50 6.61 -5.31
N ALA A 71 -22.21 7.19 -4.13
CA ALA A 71 -20.88 7.14 -3.56
C ALA A 71 -20.50 5.73 -3.06
N PHE A 72 -21.49 4.84 -2.87
CA PHE A 72 -21.31 3.47 -2.38
C PHE A 72 -21.70 2.38 -3.39
N ASP A 73 -22.22 2.74 -4.57
CA ASP A 73 -22.35 1.81 -5.69
C ASP A 73 -21.13 1.92 -6.63
N PRO A 74 -20.11 1.05 -6.47
CA PRO A 74 -18.94 1.06 -7.33
C PRO A 74 -19.29 0.79 -8.81
N LEU A 75 -20.43 0.14 -9.10
CA LEU A 75 -20.86 -0.17 -10.46
C LEU A 75 -21.60 1.00 -11.13
N GLY A 76 -22.27 1.83 -10.33
CA GLY A 76 -23.04 3.00 -10.75
C GLY A 76 -22.20 4.26 -11.03
N GLN A 77 -20.90 4.26 -10.72
CA GLN A 77 -20.01 5.36 -11.05
C GLN A 77 -19.79 5.47 -12.58
N ALA A 78 -20.28 6.56 -13.15
CA ALA A 78 -20.06 6.94 -14.55
C ALA A 78 -19.08 8.12 -14.72
N ALA A 79 -18.78 8.84 -13.64
CA ALA A 79 -17.88 9.99 -13.68
C ALA A 79 -16.42 9.55 -13.78
N ARG A 80 -15.68 10.17 -14.71
CA ARG A 80 -14.24 9.98 -14.91
C ARG A 80 -13.56 11.33 -15.06
N VAL A 81 -12.25 11.34 -14.85
CA VAL A 81 -11.39 12.47 -15.20
C VAL A 81 -11.00 12.32 -16.66
N ASP A 82 -11.35 13.30 -17.47
CA ASP A 82 -11.01 13.29 -18.90
C ASP A 82 -9.54 13.67 -19.14
N GLY A 83 -8.93 13.00 -20.11
CA GLY A 83 -7.55 13.21 -20.50
C GLY A 83 -6.53 12.47 -19.62
N VAL A 84 -5.26 12.84 -19.78
CA VAL A 84 -4.14 12.26 -19.05
C VAL A 84 -3.53 13.33 -18.16
N VAL A 85 -3.53 13.09 -16.85
CA VAL A 85 -2.93 13.98 -15.86
C VAL A 85 -1.41 13.77 -15.88
N VAL A 86 -0.63 14.85 -15.96
CA VAL A 86 0.84 14.76 -15.88
C VAL A 86 1.30 15.18 -14.49
N GLN A 87 2.15 14.37 -13.86
CA GLN A 87 2.72 14.62 -12.54
C GLN A 87 4.25 14.56 -12.57
N ARG A 88 4.87 15.38 -11.71
CA ARG A 88 6.31 15.42 -11.48
C ARG A 88 6.58 15.25 -9.98
N PRO A 89 6.39 14.03 -9.42
CA PRO A 89 6.53 13.81 -7.99
C PRO A 89 8.00 13.92 -7.57
N LYS A 90 8.20 14.23 -6.28
CA LYS A 90 9.50 14.05 -5.64
C LYS A 90 9.73 12.56 -5.39
N VAL A 91 10.98 12.15 -5.48
CA VAL A 91 11.42 10.79 -5.12
C VAL A 91 12.30 10.85 -3.89
N THR A 92 12.23 9.82 -3.06
CA THR A 92 13.08 9.68 -1.87
C THR A 92 14.00 8.48 -2.07
N PRO A 93 15.34 8.64 -2.09
CA PRO A 93 16.26 7.51 -2.10
C PRO A 93 16.07 6.67 -0.83
N LEU A 94 15.93 5.36 -0.99
CA LEU A 94 15.69 4.42 0.10
C LEU A 94 16.84 3.45 0.32
N GLY A 95 17.70 3.26 -0.67
CA GLY A 95 18.84 2.38 -0.58
C GLY A 95 19.41 2.01 -1.95
N ALA A 96 20.28 1.01 -1.94
CA ALA A 96 20.88 0.46 -3.13
C ALA A 96 20.21 -0.86 -3.55
N VAL A 97 20.27 -1.15 -4.84
CA VAL A 97 19.87 -2.43 -5.47
C VAL A 97 21.04 -2.96 -6.30
N PRO A 98 21.19 -4.29 -6.41
CA PRO A 98 22.20 -4.87 -7.29
C PRO A 98 22.05 -4.42 -8.74
N ILE A 99 23.17 -4.18 -9.42
CA ILE A 99 23.18 -3.88 -10.85
C ILE A 99 23.09 -5.20 -11.61
N THR A 100 21.90 -5.54 -12.09
CA THR A 100 21.59 -6.82 -12.74
C THR A 100 20.86 -6.66 -14.08
N ALA A 101 20.65 -5.44 -14.56
CA ALA A 101 19.98 -5.18 -15.83
C ALA A 101 20.66 -5.96 -16.98
N GLY A 102 19.84 -6.65 -17.77
CA GLY A 102 20.29 -7.54 -18.84
C GLY A 102 19.12 -8.01 -19.70
N PRO A 103 19.30 -9.01 -20.57
CA PRO A 103 18.25 -9.45 -21.49
C PRO A 103 16.94 -9.89 -20.82
N THR A 104 17.01 -10.41 -19.58
CA THR A 104 15.87 -10.91 -18.81
C THR A 104 15.50 -10.04 -17.61
N VAL A 105 16.33 -9.06 -17.25
CA VAL A 105 16.13 -8.19 -16.09
C VAL A 105 15.96 -6.75 -16.59
N PRO A 106 14.82 -6.10 -16.33
CA PRO A 106 14.57 -4.76 -16.83
C PRO A 106 15.52 -3.74 -16.18
N VAL A 107 15.83 -2.69 -16.95
CA VAL A 107 16.61 -1.53 -16.49
C VAL A 107 15.96 -0.89 -15.27
N VAL A 108 14.64 -0.76 -15.30
CA VAL A 108 13.83 -0.19 -14.22
C VAL A 108 12.65 -1.11 -13.93
N ASN A 109 12.38 -1.41 -12.67
CA ASN A 109 11.15 -2.09 -12.25
C ASN A 109 10.45 -1.37 -11.10
N ILE A 110 9.12 -1.54 -11.07
CA ILE A 110 8.25 -1.06 -10.00
C ILE A 110 8.02 -2.20 -9.01
N GLU A 111 8.00 -1.90 -7.72
CA GLU A 111 7.70 -2.84 -6.65
C GLU A 111 6.71 -2.27 -5.63
N ASN A 112 5.93 -3.17 -5.02
CA ASN A 112 4.98 -2.91 -3.93
C ASN A 112 4.08 -1.68 -4.16
N ALA A 113 3.57 -1.52 -5.38
CA ALA A 113 2.59 -0.49 -5.69
C ALA A 113 1.31 -0.73 -4.86
N THR A 114 1.05 0.18 -3.93
CA THR A 114 -0.04 0.07 -2.95
C THR A 114 -1.00 1.24 -3.09
N LEU A 115 -2.26 0.94 -3.38
CA LEU A 115 -3.34 1.92 -3.46
C LEU A 115 -3.83 2.28 -2.05
N ARG A 116 -3.97 3.58 -1.78
CA ARG A 116 -4.55 4.10 -0.54
C ARG A 116 -5.48 5.28 -0.85
N ALA A 117 -6.61 5.34 -0.15
CA ALA A 117 -7.43 6.54 -0.10
C ALA A 117 -6.91 7.48 1.00
N VAL A 118 -6.71 8.75 0.68
CA VAL A 118 -6.53 9.79 1.69
C VAL A 118 -7.86 10.54 1.84
N PRO A 119 -8.55 10.43 3.00
CA PRO A 119 -9.87 11.04 3.19
C PRO A 119 -9.87 12.52 2.81
N GLU A 120 -10.93 12.95 2.11
CA GLU A 120 -11.16 14.32 1.65
C GLU A 120 -10.09 14.89 0.71
N GLN A 121 -9.16 14.04 0.25
CA GLN A 121 -8.08 14.41 -0.64
C GLN A 121 -8.17 13.60 -1.93
N ARG A 122 -7.19 12.72 -2.17
CA ARG A 122 -7.05 11.95 -3.40
C ARG A 122 -6.71 10.50 -3.07
N TRP A 123 -7.05 9.64 -4.01
CA TRP A 123 -6.40 8.34 -4.09
C TRP A 123 -4.90 8.54 -4.33
N GLN A 124 -4.09 7.65 -3.80
CA GLN A 124 -2.65 7.68 -4.01
C GLN A 124 -2.12 6.26 -4.16
N VAL A 125 -1.12 6.11 -5.03
CA VAL A 125 -0.32 4.90 -5.15
C VAL A 125 1.05 5.19 -4.58
N VAL A 126 1.41 4.50 -3.51
CA VAL A 126 2.78 4.48 -2.99
C VAL A 126 3.49 3.32 -3.65
N LEU A 127 4.63 3.57 -4.29
CA LEU A 127 5.39 2.54 -4.98
C LEU A 127 6.89 2.75 -4.80
N TYR A 128 7.63 1.67 -5.01
CA TYR A 128 9.08 1.70 -5.13
C TYR A 128 9.50 1.53 -6.57
N LEU A 129 10.60 2.18 -6.93
CA LEU A 129 11.23 2.05 -8.22
C LEU A 129 12.70 1.69 -8.02
N ASN A 130 13.15 0.65 -8.69
CA ASN A 130 14.55 0.25 -8.70
C ASN A 130 15.16 0.58 -10.05
N ASN A 131 16.36 1.17 -10.03
CA ASN A 131 17.22 1.21 -11.20
C ASN A 131 18.24 0.09 -11.10
N ASN A 132 18.02 -1.00 -11.85
CA ASN A 132 18.89 -2.17 -11.85
C ASN A 132 20.10 -2.01 -12.79
N SER A 133 20.27 -0.83 -13.40
CA SER A 133 21.38 -0.54 -14.30
C SER A 133 22.50 0.24 -13.59
N GLY A 134 23.70 0.25 -14.19
CA GLY A 134 24.81 1.09 -13.73
C GLY A 134 24.74 2.55 -14.20
N ARG A 135 23.66 2.97 -14.85
CA ARG A 135 23.51 4.32 -15.43
C ARG A 135 22.42 5.08 -14.72
N THR A 136 22.54 6.41 -14.69
CA THR A 136 21.42 7.28 -14.29
C THR A 136 20.34 7.24 -15.35
N VAL A 137 19.08 7.14 -14.92
CA VAL A 137 17.91 7.05 -15.80
C VAL A 137 16.88 8.13 -15.46
N VAL A 138 15.97 8.47 -16.39
CA VAL A 138 14.90 9.47 -16.19
C VAL A 138 13.57 8.83 -16.57
N PRO A 139 12.97 8.04 -15.68
CA PRO A 139 11.85 7.18 -16.04
C PRO A 139 10.56 7.97 -16.25
N LEU A 140 9.77 7.53 -17.23
CA LEU A 140 8.39 7.92 -17.41
C LEU A 140 7.51 6.73 -17.00
N LEU A 141 6.61 6.94 -16.05
CA LEU A 141 5.61 5.93 -15.67
C LEU A 141 4.23 6.31 -16.20
N HIS A 142 3.42 5.29 -16.43
CA HIS A 142 2.00 5.43 -16.71
C HIS A 142 1.20 4.67 -15.64
N CYS A 143 0.34 5.39 -14.92
CA CYS A 143 -0.58 4.84 -13.93
C CYS A 143 -2.02 4.97 -14.42
N SER A 144 -2.79 3.90 -14.30
CA SER A 144 -4.22 3.85 -14.61
C SER A 144 -5.01 3.53 -13.36
N PHE A 145 -5.95 4.39 -12.98
CA PHE A 145 -6.89 4.21 -11.89
C PHE A 145 -8.21 3.71 -12.48
N THR A 146 -8.70 2.58 -11.97
CA THR A 146 -9.93 1.96 -12.45
C THR A 146 -10.91 1.75 -11.31
N ASN A 147 -12.16 1.52 -11.69
CA ASN A 147 -13.21 1.02 -10.82
C ASN A 147 -14.03 -0.02 -11.59
N ALA A 148 -14.10 -1.26 -11.10
CA ALA A 148 -14.78 -2.37 -11.76
C ALA A 148 -14.33 -2.55 -13.22
N GLY A 149 -13.03 -2.35 -13.47
CA GLY A 149 -12.43 -2.42 -14.81
C GLY A 149 -12.67 -1.21 -15.71
N LYS A 150 -13.49 -0.23 -15.31
CA LYS A 150 -13.70 1.01 -16.05
C LYS A 150 -12.61 2.03 -15.69
N PRO A 151 -12.05 2.77 -16.67
CA PRO A 151 -11.06 3.80 -16.39
C PRO A 151 -11.70 5.01 -15.68
N VAL A 152 -11.08 5.43 -14.57
CA VAL A 152 -11.48 6.61 -13.78
C VAL A 152 -10.53 7.78 -14.03
N GLU A 153 -9.22 7.54 -14.02
CA GLU A 153 -8.19 8.54 -14.33
C GLU A 153 -6.95 7.86 -14.90
N GLN A 154 -6.28 8.53 -15.84
CA GLN A 154 -4.95 8.15 -16.31
C GLN A 154 -3.93 9.21 -15.92
N THR A 155 -2.76 8.76 -15.47
CA THR A 155 -1.70 9.62 -14.98
C THR A 155 -0.36 9.26 -15.61
N ARG A 156 0.32 10.22 -16.23
CA ARG A 156 1.72 10.14 -16.64
C ARG A 156 2.60 10.76 -15.59
N VAL A 157 3.65 10.05 -15.20
CA VAL A 157 4.52 10.42 -14.09
C VAL A 157 5.94 10.60 -14.61
N LEU A 158 6.39 11.84 -14.66
CA LEU A 158 7.73 12.22 -15.07
C LEU A 158 8.62 12.27 -13.84
N LEU A 159 9.51 11.29 -13.71
CA LEU A 159 10.40 11.22 -12.56
C LEU A 159 11.65 12.10 -12.74
N PRO A 160 12.22 12.59 -11.63
CA PRO A 160 13.58 13.12 -11.67
C PRO A 160 14.58 11.99 -11.97
N ALA A 161 15.82 12.38 -12.26
CA ALA A 161 16.90 11.44 -12.50
C ALA A 161 17.14 10.50 -11.31
N VAL A 162 17.26 9.19 -11.59
CA VAL A 162 17.53 8.15 -10.60
C VAL A 162 18.88 7.52 -10.91
N GLY A 163 19.81 7.57 -9.94
CA GLY A 163 21.16 7.01 -10.10
C GLY A 163 21.16 5.49 -10.35
N GLY A 164 22.23 4.99 -10.94
CA GLY A 164 22.41 3.55 -11.16
C GLY A 164 22.46 2.78 -9.84
N GLY A 165 21.81 1.62 -9.79
CA GLY A 165 21.75 0.78 -8.58
C GLY A 165 20.98 1.42 -7.42
N VAL A 166 20.14 2.42 -7.66
CA VAL A 166 19.39 3.13 -6.60
C VAL A 166 17.93 2.65 -6.54
N ARG A 167 17.44 2.43 -5.32
CA ARG A 167 16.01 2.30 -5.02
C ARG A 167 15.46 3.63 -4.54
N VAL A 168 14.33 4.04 -5.10
CA VAL A 168 13.58 5.21 -4.67
C VAL A 168 12.14 4.87 -4.30
N GLY A 169 11.57 5.61 -3.36
CA GLY A 169 10.14 5.61 -3.06
C GLY A 169 9.47 6.88 -3.59
N LEU A 170 8.22 6.74 -4.02
CA LEU A 170 7.41 7.86 -4.48
C LEU A 170 5.92 7.61 -4.27
N THR A 171 5.17 8.71 -4.34
CA THR A 171 3.70 8.70 -4.31
C THR A 171 3.18 9.31 -5.60
N VAL A 172 2.27 8.59 -6.27
CA VAL A 172 1.52 9.07 -7.43
C VAL A 172 0.10 9.36 -6.99
N TYR A 173 -0.41 10.55 -7.27
CA TYR A 173 -1.78 10.90 -6.92
C TYR A 173 -2.74 10.46 -8.03
N GLY A 174 -3.90 9.96 -7.65
CA GLY A 174 -5.01 9.67 -8.55
C GLY A 174 -6.14 10.68 -8.39
N PRO A 175 -7.38 10.29 -8.71
CA PRO A 175 -8.53 11.18 -8.64
C PRO A 175 -8.87 11.56 -7.20
N LYS A 176 -9.73 12.56 -7.04
CA LYS A 176 -10.32 12.89 -5.73
C LYS A 176 -11.04 11.66 -5.17
N THR A 177 -11.02 11.50 -3.84
CA THR A 177 -11.71 10.36 -3.20
C THR A 177 -13.23 10.39 -3.31
N SER A 178 -13.81 11.46 -3.86
CA SER A 178 -15.21 11.50 -4.31
C SER A 178 -15.47 10.61 -5.53
N LEU A 179 -14.43 10.18 -6.24
CA LEU A 179 -14.49 9.13 -7.26
C LEU A 179 -13.91 7.86 -6.64
N PHE A 180 -14.67 6.77 -6.68
CA PHE A 180 -14.24 5.47 -6.23
C PHE A 180 -13.21 4.86 -7.20
N VAL A 181 -12.21 4.20 -6.63
CA VAL A 181 -11.16 3.48 -7.34
C VAL A 181 -10.97 2.16 -6.62
N ASP A 182 -11.04 1.04 -7.33
CA ASP A 182 -10.80 -0.29 -6.79
C ASP A 182 -9.37 -0.78 -7.05
N ARG A 183 -8.74 -0.27 -8.10
CA ARG A 183 -7.44 -0.73 -8.58
C ARG A 183 -6.67 0.42 -9.21
N ALA A 184 -5.36 0.40 -8.99
CA ALA A 184 -4.42 1.25 -9.70
C ALA A 184 -3.28 0.40 -10.23
N THR A 185 -2.98 0.53 -11.52
CA THR A 185 -1.89 -0.20 -12.18
C THR A 185 -0.89 0.81 -12.72
N CYS A 186 0.36 0.74 -12.24
CA CYS A 186 1.46 1.55 -12.73
C CYS A 186 2.46 0.69 -13.52
N LYS A 187 2.92 1.20 -14.65
CA LYS A 187 3.93 0.57 -15.51
C LYS A 187 4.99 1.57 -15.93
N VAL A 188 6.20 1.09 -16.20
CA VAL A 188 7.26 1.89 -16.83
C VAL A 188 6.91 2.05 -18.32
N GLU A 189 6.75 3.28 -18.79
CA GLU A 189 6.52 3.63 -20.20
C GLU A 189 7.86 3.81 -20.91
N SER A 190 8.82 4.48 -20.27
CA SER A 190 10.22 4.50 -20.69
C SER A 190 11.16 4.46 -19.48
N PRO A 191 12.24 3.65 -19.51
CA PRO A 191 13.24 3.62 -18.44
C PRO A 191 14.10 4.87 -18.42
#